data_AF-A0A7S7QTC4-F1
#
_entry.id   AF-A0A7S7QTC4-F1
#
_cell.length_a   1.000
_cell.length_b   1.000
_cell.length_c   1.000
_cell.angle_alpha   90.00
_cell.angle_beta   90.00
_cell.angle_gamma   90.00
#
_symmetry.space_group_name_H-M   'P 1'
#
loop_
_entity.id
_entity.type
_entity.pdbx_description
1 polymer ?
#
loop_
_entity_poly.entity_id
_entity_poly.type
_entity_poly.pdbx_seq_one_letter_code
_entity_poly.pdbx_strand_id
1 'polypeptide(L)'
;MLALNDPLWAKLDDAHRDRDIPRLLAGFSQAWDDEIAKSLFWDCLCHQGTCYGATYAAIPHLLEIAEPDGNRRERFEIALFAGFVVHCVLEHRRTGDEALPGLPETTEAWDRKLDCYRSLLASLEDRGRDISHYERNELLPRYRKILRTAPIGRADIVRIKAIRTEFLSALPRIGKMCEQALVEMSHDESGLVPLLGGVAAAEGHRDLAGLLFHEEASLLRCTRCGWGYRYLLFGNQMALYADEHPPSAKPAAIFADNALLRDHKEKAASRHDSLVVPAADTDALAPSLARLLLLAERAPAQRPAVLLRNFLGSFRCRQCGAIGPLCVT
;
A
#
# COMPACT_ATOMS: atom_id res chain seq x y z
N MET A 1 -1.92 -17.34 -14.46
CA MET A 1 -0.58 -16.88 -14.05
C MET A 1 0.27 -16.64 -15.29
N LEU A 2 0.97 -15.51 -15.38
CA LEU A 2 1.91 -15.25 -16.47
C LEU A 2 3.16 -16.14 -16.31
N ALA A 3 3.47 -16.99 -17.28
CA ALA A 3 4.64 -17.88 -17.22
C ALA A 3 5.95 -17.08 -17.05
N LEU A 4 6.92 -17.60 -16.28
CA LEU A 4 8.17 -16.89 -15.99
C LEU A 4 9.06 -16.69 -17.23
N ASN A 5 8.95 -17.57 -18.23
CA ASN A 5 9.69 -17.44 -19.50
C ASN A 5 8.96 -16.56 -20.53
N ASP A 6 7.86 -15.91 -20.14
CA ASP A 6 7.06 -15.15 -21.08
C ASP A 6 7.71 -13.82 -21.48
N PRO A 7 7.81 -13.47 -22.78
CA PRO A 7 8.43 -12.23 -23.21
C PRO A 7 7.68 -10.97 -22.75
N LEU A 8 6.42 -11.08 -22.33
CA LEU A 8 5.66 -9.95 -21.83
C LEU A 8 6.28 -9.34 -20.56
N TRP A 9 6.99 -10.12 -19.74
CA TRP A 9 7.68 -9.61 -18.55
C TRP A 9 8.64 -8.45 -18.86
N ALA A 10 9.36 -8.51 -19.99
CA ALA A 10 10.27 -7.44 -20.40
C ALA A 10 9.55 -6.12 -20.74
N LYS A 11 8.23 -6.17 -20.96
CA LYS A 11 7.37 -5.02 -21.25
C LYS A 11 6.54 -4.58 -20.05
N LEU A 12 6.47 -5.41 -19.00
CA LEU A 12 5.81 -5.07 -17.75
C LEU A 12 6.79 -4.26 -16.91
N ASP A 13 6.42 -3.02 -16.66
CA ASP A 13 7.30 -2.10 -15.94
C ASP A 13 7.47 -2.52 -14.48
N ASP A 14 8.61 -2.13 -13.92
CA ASP A 14 8.88 -2.01 -12.49
C ASP A 14 9.40 -0.57 -12.21
N ALA A 15 9.67 -0.22 -10.95
CA ALA A 15 10.13 1.12 -10.60
C ALA A 15 11.38 1.58 -11.37
N HIS A 16 12.23 0.62 -11.74
CA HIS A 16 13.54 0.85 -12.36
C HIS A 16 13.63 0.34 -13.81
N ARG A 17 12.74 -0.58 -14.24
CA ARG A 17 12.73 -1.24 -15.56
C ARG A 17 14.06 -1.94 -15.91
N ASP A 18 14.76 -2.44 -14.91
CA ASP A 18 16.09 -3.03 -15.07
C ASP A 18 16.28 -4.38 -14.35
N ARG A 19 15.25 -4.84 -13.62
CA ARG A 19 15.30 -6.11 -12.89
C ARG A 19 14.74 -7.26 -13.70
N ASP A 20 15.41 -8.40 -13.59
CA ASP A 20 14.91 -9.68 -14.12
C ASP A 20 13.98 -10.33 -13.08
N ILE A 21 12.77 -9.78 -12.98
CA ILE A 21 11.76 -10.22 -12.02
C ILE A 21 11.46 -11.72 -12.14
N PRO A 22 11.28 -12.30 -13.34
CA PRO A 22 11.04 -13.73 -13.47
C PRO A 22 12.15 -14.59 -12.89
N ARG A 23 13.41 -14.20 -13.11
CA ARG A 23 14.55 -14.90 -12.51
C ARG A 23 14.57 -14.81 -10.99
N LEU A 24 14.21 -13.66 -10.42
CA LEU A 24 14.12 -13.49 -8.95
C LEU A 24 13.03 -14.37 -8.36
N LEU A 25 11.84 -14.39 -8.98
CA LEU A 25 10.73 -15.27 -8.57
C LEU A 25 11.11 -16.75 -8.67
N ALA A 26 11.80 -17.16 -9.73
CA ALA A 26 12.31 -18.52 -9.87
C ALA A 26 13.39 -18.85 -8.82
N GLY A 27 14.17 -17.87 -8.37
CA GLY A 27 15.15 -18.03 -7.30
C GLY A 27 14.49 -18.28 -5.95
N PHE A 28 13.46 -17.50 -5.61
CA PHE A 28 12.74 -17.62 -4.33
C PHE A 28 12.04 -18.95 -4.14
N SER A 29 11.61 -19.62 -5.21
CA SER A 29 11.04 -20.96 -5.10
C SER A 29 12.07 -22.05 -4.75
N GLN A 30 13.37 -21.75 -4.88
CA GLN A 30 14.48 -22.66 -4.57
C GLN A 30 15.16 -22.30 -3.24
N ALA A 31 15.44 -21.01 -3.04
CA ALA A 31 16.08 -20.49 -1.85
C ALA A 31 15.62 -19.06 -1.60
N TRP A 32 15.04 -18.84 -0.43
CA TRP A 32 14.62 -17.52 0.01
C TRP A 32 15.81 -16.69 0.49
N ASP A 33 15.82 -15.41 0.14
CA ASP A 33 16.78 -14.41 0.60
C ASP A 33 16.02 -13.15 0.99
N ASP A 34 16.07 -12.80 2.29
CA ASP A 34 15.30 -11.68 2.85
C ASP A 34 15.68 -10.33 2.24
N GLU A 35 16.95 -10.10 1.92
CA GLU A 35 17.40 -8.81 1.39
C GLU A 35 17.02 -8.65 -0.07
N ILE A 36 17.13 -9.72 -0.86
CA ILE A 36 16.64 -9.75 -2.23
C ILE A 36 15.10 -9.62 -2.25
N ALA A 37 14.39 -10.27 -1.34
CA ALA A 37 12.93 -10.17 -1.22
C ALA A 37 12.49 -8.74 -0.88
N LYS A 38 13.10 -8.11 0.12
CA LYS A 38 12.81 -6.71 0.48
C LYS A 38 13.07 -5.76 -0.69
N SER A 39 14.19 -5.91 -1.38
CA SER A 39 14.51 -5.10 -2.57
C SER A 39 13.50 -5.32 -3.69
N LEU A 40 13.10 -6.57 -3.95
CA LEU A 40 12.09 -6.84 -4.96
C LEU A 40 10.74 -6.22 -4.58
N PHE A 41 10.28 -6.38 -3.35
CA PHE A 41 8.95 -5.96 -2.91
C PHE A 41 8.83 -4.45 -2.78
N TRP A 42 9.77 -3.82 -2.07
CA TRP A 42 9.63 -2.43 -1.60
C TRP A 42 10.45 -1.41 -2.39
N ASP A 43 11.26 -1.86 -3.34
CA ASP A 43 12.00 -0.98 -4.24
C ASP A 43 11.62 -1.20 -5.72
N CYS A 44 11.38 -2.45 -6.15
CA CYS A 44 11.13 -2.75 -7.56
C CYS A 44 9.64 -2.88 -7.90
N LEU A 45 8.91 -3.79 -7.23
CA LEU A 45 7.50 -4.08 -7.50
C LEU A 45 6.58 -3.03 -6.89
N CYS A 46 6.95 -2.42 -5.78
CA CYS A 46 6.25 -1.25 -5.26
C CYS A 46 7.27 -0.24 -4.78
N HIS A 47 7.18 1.00 -5.25
CA HIS A 47 8.09 2.06 -4.82
C HIS A 47 7.26 3.26 -4.36
N GLN A 48 7.40 3.64 -3.09
CA GLN A 48 6.67 4.77 -2.49
C GLN A 48 5.14 4.70 -2.72
N GLY A 49 4.56 3.50 -2.60
CA GLY A 49 3.13 3.26 -2.81
C GLY A 49 2.70 3.17 -4.29
N THR A 50 3.61 3.32 -5.24
CA THR A 50 3.33 3.15 -6.67
C THR A 50 3.48 1.68 -7.05
N CYS A 51 2.42 1.10 -7.64
CA CYS A 51 2.43 -0.24 -8.21
C CYS A 51 2.59 -0.18 -9.74
N TYR A 52 3.16 -1.25 -10.31
CA TYR A 52 3.54 -1.36 -11.71
C TYR A 52 2.96 -2.63 -12.37
N GLY A 53 3.15 -2.78 -13.67
CA GLY A 53 2.64 -3.94 -14.39
C GLY A 53 3.21 -5.27 -13.87
N ALA A 54 4.50 -5.28 -13.54
CA ALA A 54 5.16 -6.47 -13.00
C ALA A 54 4.68 -6.81 -11.59
N THR A 55 4.21 -5.84 -10.81
CA THR A 55 3.63 -6.04 -9.46
C THR A 55 2.51 -7.06 -9.51
N TYR A 56 1.50 -6.82 -10.34
CA TYR A 56 0.32 -7.68 -10.40
C TYR A 56 0.63 -9.03 -11.04
N ALA A 57 1.55 -9.07 -12.01
CA ALA A 57 2.00 -10.31 -12.62
C ALA A 57 2.79 -11.20 -11.63
N ALA A 58 3.48 -10.61 -10.66
CA ALA A 58 4.24 -11.33 -9.65
C ALA A 58 3.37 -11.92 -8.54
N ILE A 59 2.23 -11.31 -8.19
CA ILE A 59 1.37 -11.75 -7.08
C ILE A 59 1.02 -13.24 -7.13
N PRO A 60 0.53 -13.82 -8.26
CA PRO A 60 0.21 -15.25 -8.30
C PRO A 60 1.42 -16.15 -7.97
N HIS A 61 2.61 -15.82 -8.46
CA HIS A 61 3.85 -16.56 -8.16
C HIS A 61 4.23 -16.45 -6.68
N LEU A 62 4.11 -15.26 -6.10
CA LEU A 62 4.37 -15.05 -4.68
C LEU A 62 3.38 -15.84 -3.81
N LEU A 63 2.11 -15.91 -4.20
CA LEU A 63 1.12 -16.71 -3.49
C LEU A 63 1.43 -18.21 -3.54
N GLU A 64 2.02 -18.72 -4.63
CA GLU A 64 2.50 -20.11 -4.71
C GLU A 64 3.73 -20.34 -3.83
N ILE A 65 4.69 -19.40 -3.79
CA ILE A 65 5.86 -19.48 -2.90
C ILE A 65 5.44 -19.49 -1.44
N ALA A 66 4.42 -18.69 -1.10
CA ALA A 66 3.89 -18.63 0.26
C ALA A 66 3.13 -19.90 0.66
N GLU A 67 2.64 -20.71 -0.28
CA GLU A 67 1.69 -21.79 0.01
C GLU A 67 2.20 -22.88 0.97
N PRO A 68 3.40 -23.47 0.80
CA PRO A 68 3.86 -24.59 1.63
C PRO A 68 3.91 -24.29 3.13
N ASP A 69 3.44 -25.21 3.98
CA ASP A 69 3.34 -25.02 5.44
C ASP A 69 4.68 -24.67 6.13
N GLY A 70 5.80 -25.09 5.54
CA GLY A 70 7.14 -24.78 6.02
C GLY A 70 7.57 -23.31 5.78
N ASN A 71 6.94 -22.64 4.81
CA ASN A 71 7.35 -21.32 4.32
C ASN A 71 6.72 -20.18 5.15
N ARG A 72 6.71 -20.31 6.48
CA ARG A 72 6.01 -19.35 7.36
C ARG A 72 6.63 -17.95 7.29
N ARG A 73 7.96 -17.87 7.20
CA ARG A 73 8.70 -16.60 7.15
C ARG A 73 8.44 -15.89 5.82
N GLU A 74 8.50 -16.64 4.73
CA GLU A 74 8.24 -16.17 3.38
C GLU A 74 6.78 -15.73 3.23
N ARG A 75 5.84 -16.53 3.74
CA ARG A 75 4.41 -16.19 3.78
C ARG A 75 4.17 -14.88 4.50
N PHE A 76 4.85 -14.65 5.63
CA PHE A 76 4.74 -13.39 6.36
C PHE A 76 5.18 -12.19 5.52
N GLU A 77 6.39 -12.23 4.95
CA GLU A 77 6.91 -11.14 4.10
C GLU A 77 6.03 -10.91 2.86
N ILE A 78 5.59 -11.99 2.21
CA ILE A 78 4.69 -11.95 1.05
C ILE A 78 3.32 -11.40 1.44
N ALA A 79 2.79 -11.74 2.61
CA ALA A 79 1.50 -11.24 3.09
C ALA A 79 1.54 -9.74 3.37
N LEU A 80 2.60 -9.24 4.02
CA LEU A 80 2.80 -7.81 4.23
C LEU A 80 2.80 -7.05 2.90
N PHE A 81 3.59 -7.53 1.94
CA PHE A 81 3.69 -6.92 0.62
C PHE A 81 2.37 -6.99 -0.17
N ALA A 82 1.78 -8.18 -0.29
CA ALA A 82 0.55 -8.38 -1.07
C ALA A 82 -0.63 -7.60 -0.47
N GLY A 83 -0.77 -7.58 0.86
CA GLY A 83 -1.77 -6.78 1.55
C GLY A 83 -1.61 -5.28 1.26
N PHE A 84 -0.37 -4.78 1.29
CA PHE A 84 -0.07 -3.39 0.94
C PHE A 84 -0.38 -3.06 -0.53
N VAL A 85 -0.08 -3.98 -1.47
CA VAL A 85 -0.44 -3.80 -2.89
C VAL A 85 -1.95 -3.65 -3.06
N VAL A 86 -2.75 -4.45 -2.35
CA VAL A 86 -4.23 -4.31 -2.39
C VAL A 86 -4.65 -2.93 -1.88
N HIS A 87 -4.07 -2.47 -0.77
CA HIS A 87 -4.30 -1.14 -0.22
C HIS A 87 -3.99 -0.03 -1.24
N CYS A 88 -2.81 -0.06 -1.89
CA CYS A 88 -2.45 0.91 -2.92
C CYS A 88 -3.46 0.96 -4.07
N VAL A 89 -3.99 -0.19 -4.49
CA VAL A 89 -5.02 -0.28 -5.53
C VAL A 89 -6.33 0.36 -5.08
N LEU A 90 -6.77 0.11 -3.84
CA LEU A 90 -7.99 0.72 -3.31
C LEU A 90 -7.89 2.24 -3.17
N GLU A 91 -6.74 2.74 -2.71
CA GLU A 91 -6.47 4.17 -2.61
C GLU A 91 -6.46 4.83 -3.98
N HIS A 92 -5.85 4.22 -5.00
CA HIS A 92 -5.90 4.72 -6.36
C HIS A 92 -7.35 4.84 -6.88
N ARG A 93 -8.15 3.79 -6.65
CA ARG A 93 -9.56 3.74 -7.05
C ARG A 93 -10.45 4.75 -6.32
N ARG A 94 -9.98 5.37 -5.22
CA ARG A 94 -10.68 6.50 -4.57
C ARG A 94 -10.83 7.71 -5.49
N THR A 95 -9.95 7.84 -6.47
CA THR A 95 -9.99 8.92 -7.47
C THR A 95 -10.99 8.68 -8.61
N GLY A 96 -11.65 7.51 -8.63
CA GLY A 96 -12.63 7.14 -9.65
C GLY A 96 -12.04 6.41 -10.87
N ASP A 97 -10.72 6.19 -10.90
CA ASP A 97 -10.07 5.37 -11.93
C ASP A 97 -10.18 3.87 -11.58
N GLU A 98 -10.86 3.10 -12.41
CA GLU A 98 -10.98 1.64 -12.23
C GLU A 98 -9.75 0.87 -12.73
N ALA A 99 -8.89 1.52 -13.51
CA ALA A 99 -7.66 0.93 -14.01
C ALA A 99 -6.71 0.62 -12.84
N LEU A 100 -5.90 -0.42 -13.02
CA LEU A 100 -4.83 -0.70 -12.07
C LEU A 100 -3.63 0.20 -12.39
N PRO A 101 -3.06 0.91 -11.39
CA PRO A 101 -1.86 1.71 -11.57
C PRO A 101 -0.79 0.93 -12.32
N GLY A 102 -0.21 1.50 -13.37
CA GLY A 102 0.87 0.84 -14.11
C GLY A 102 0.45 -0.25 -15.10
N LEU A 103 -0.85 -0.59 -15.21
CA LEU A 103 -1.41 -1.48 -16.24
C LEU A 103 -2.43 -0.78 -17.14
N PRO A 104 -2.00 0.10 -18.07
CA PRO A 104 -2.91 0.68 -19.05
C PRO A 104 -3.64 -0.34 -19.92
N GLU A 105 -4.85 0.00 -20.36
CA GLU A 105 -5.70 -0.89 -21.15
C GLU A 105 -5.54 -0.74 -22.67
N THR A 106 -4.81 0.27 -23.13
CA THR A 106 -4.65 0.60 -24.55
C THR A 106 -3.18 0.68 -24.94
N THR A 107 -2.89 0.36 -26.19
CA THR A 107 -1.55 0.44 -26.77
C THR A 107 -1.00 1.87 -26.70
N GLU A 108 -1.86 2.86 -26.92
CA GLU A 108 -1.50 4.28 -26.88
C GLU A 108 -1.14 4.73 -25.47
N ALA A 109 -1.85 4.24 -24.44
CA ALA A 109 -1.53 4.57 -23.05
C ALA A 109 -0.22 3.93 -22.59
N TRP A 110 0.10 2.72 -23.07
CA TRP A 110 1.42 2.12 -22.86
C TRP A 110 2.54 2.90 -23.55
N ASP A 111 2.32 3.34 -24.79
CA ASP A 111 3.30 4.15 -25.52
C ASP A 111 3.57 5.49 -24.81
N ARG A 112 2.52 6.15 -24.29
CA ARG A 112 2.66 7.39 -23.51
C ARG A 112 3.54 7.25 -22.26
N LYS A 113 3.62 6.05 -21.65
CA LYS A 113 4.54 5.82 -20.51
C LYS A 113 6.01 5.96 -20.91
N LEU A 114 6.32 5.89 -22.20
CA LEU A 114 7.67 6.05 -22.73
C LEU A 114 8.04 7.50 -23.04
N ASP A 115 7.08 8.43 -23.03
CA ASP A 115 7.32 9.83 -23.41
C ASP A 115 8.34 10.51 -22.50
N CYS A 116 8.31 10.25 -21.19
CA CYS A 116 9.31 10.80 -20.28
C CYS A 116 10.73 10.34 -20.64
N TYR A 117 10.91 9.07 -21.02
CA TYR A 117 12.21 8.54 -21.44
C TYR A 117 12.64 9.09 -22.81
N ARG A 118 11.70 9.31 -23.75
CA ARG A 118 11.99 9.98 -25.02
C ARG A 118 12.51 11.40 -24.80
N SER A 119 11.84 12.16 -23.94
CA SER A 119 12.26 13.51 -23.57
C SER A 119 13.62 13.54 -22.85
N LEU A 120 13.84 12.63 -21.91
CA LEU A 120 15.11 12.52 -21.19
C LEU A 120 16.26 12.10 -22.12
N LEU A 121 16.02 11.15 -23.01
CA LEU A 121 17.02 10.73 -23.99
C LEU A 121 17.38 11.87 -24.95
N ALA A 122 16.37 12.58 -25.48
CA ALA A 122 16.59 13.74 -26.35
C ALA A 122 17.42 14.84 -25.65
N SER A 123 17.17 15.08 -24.36
CA SER A 123 17.95 16.03 -23.56
C SER A 123 19.39 15.57 -23.32
N LEU A 124 19.65 14.27 -23.18
CA LEU A 124 21.00 13.72 -23.00
C LEU A 124 21.79 13.64 -24.30
N GLU A 125 21.12 13.56 -25.44
CA GLU A 125 21.74 13.50 -26.77
C GLU A 125 21.88 14.87 -27.44
N ASP A 126 21.42 15.95 -26.79
CA ASP A 126 21.61 17.31 -27.28
C ASP A 126 23.10 17.66 -27.34
N ARG A 127 23.56 18.01 -28.55
CA ARG A 127 24.97 18.30 -28.84
C ARG A 127 25.49 19.53 -28.09
N GLY A 128 24.59 20.42 -27.64
CA GLY A 128 24.94 21.61 -26.87
C GLY A 128 25.12 21.36 -25.38
N ARG A 129 24.79 20.16 -24.88
CA ARG A 129 24.81 19.85 -23.45
C ARG A 129 26.05 19.03 -23.09
N ASP A 130 26.84 19.53 -22.13
CA ASP A 130 27.82 18.69 -21.46
C ASP A 130 27.11 17.81 -20.43
N ILE A 131 27.29 16.49 -20.54
CA ILE A 131 26.68 15.51 -19.65
C ILE A 131 27.73 14.91 -18.71
N SER A 132 27.32 14.65 -17.47
CA SER A 132 28.18 14.06 -16.46
C SER A 132 28.63 12.64 -16.82
N HIS A 133 29.67 12.15 -16.13
CA HIS A 133 30.12 10.77 -16.26
C HIS A 133 29.00 9.75 -15.97
N TYR A 134 28.20 10.01 -14.94
CA TYR A 134 27.06 9.15 -14.58
C TYR A 134 26.00 9.13 -15.68
N GLU A 135 25.63 10.29 -16.21
CA GLU A 135 24.65 10.38 -17.31
C GLU A 135 25.10 9.64 -18.57
N ARG A 136 26.39 9.78 -18.91
CA ARG A 136 26.98 9.14 -20.10
C ARG A 136 27.02 7.62 -19.98
N ASN A 137 27.38 7.11 -18.82
CA ASN A 137 27.68 5.69 -18.62
C ASN A 137 26.51 4.88 -18.04
N GLU A 138 25.59 5.51 -17.30
CA GLU A 138 24.46 4.82 -16.65
C GLU A 138 23.12 5.18 -17.28
N LEU A 139 22.76 6.47 -17.32
CA LEU A 139 21.41 6.89 -17.76
C LEU A 139 21.21 6.73 -19.27
N LEU A 140 22.17 7.17 -20.09
CA LEU A 140 22.05 7.13 -21.54
C LEU A 140 21.90 5.69 -22.08
N PRO A 141 22.73 4.70 -21.67
CA PRO A 141 22.51 3.30 -22.08
C PRO A 141 21.18 2.73 -21.58
N ARG A 142 20.78 3.07 -20.35
CA ARG A 142 19.52 2.60 -19.75
C ARG A 142 18.30 3.10 -20.52
N TYR A 143 18.21 4.39 -20.82
CA TYR A 143 17.05 4.93 -21.56
C TYR A 143 16.99 4.41 -23.00
N ARG A 144 18.14 4.24 -23.66
CA ARG A 144 18.21 3.58 -24.97
C ARG A 144 17.71 2.13 -24.90
N LYS A 145 18.07 1.38 -23.86
CA LYS A 145 17.58 0.02 -23.65
C LYS A 145 16.06 -0.01 -23.48
N ILE A 146 15.51 0.85 -22.62
CA ILE A 146 14.06 0.96 -22.39
C ILE A 146 13.31 1.25 -23.70
N LEU A 147 13.79 2.21 -24.49
CA LEU A 147 13.15 2.59 -25.76
C LEU A 147 13.35 1.60 -26.91
N ARG A 148 14.26 0.62 -26.76
CA ARG A 148 14.45 -0.48 -27.72
C ARG A 148 13.55 -1.68 -27.45
N THR A 149 12.94 -1.76 -26.26
CA THR A 149 11.98 -2.82 -25.95
C THR A 149 10.81 -2.76 -26.94
N ALA A 150 10.41 -3.92 -27.48
CA ALA A 150 9.31 -3.99 -28.44
C ALA A 150 8.02 -3.45 -27.80
N PRO A 151 7.24 -2.61 -28.53
CA PRO A 151 6.04 -2.01 -27.98
C PRO A 151 4.99 -3.05 -27.59
N ILE A 152 4.09 -2.65 -26.69
CA ILE A 152 2.89 -3.42 -26.33
C ILE A 152 1.98 -3.49 -27.56
N GLY A 153 1.70 -4.70 -28.04
CA GLY A 153 0.80 -4.96 -29.15
C GLY A 153 -0.61 -5.34 -28.70
N ARG A 154 -1.54 -5.50 -29.65
CA ARG A 154 -2.92 -5.92 -29.36
C ARG A 154 -3.00 -7.27 -28.62
N ALA A 155 -2.14 -8.22 -28.98
CA ALA A 155 -2.07 -9.52 -28.29
C ALA A 155 -1.62 -9.36 -26.83
N ASP A 156 -0.66 -8.47 -26.55
CA ASP A 156 -0.19 -8.19 -25.19
C ASP A 156 -1.32 -7.58 -24.33
N ILE A 157 -2.15 -6.70 -24.90
CA ILE A 157 -3.30 -6.11 -24.19
C ILE A 157 -4.28 -7.19 -23.67
N VAL A 158 -4.55 -8.23 -24.47
CA VAL A 158 -5.40 -9.35 -24.01
C VAL A 158 -4.80 -10.02 -22.78
N ARG A 159 -3.49 -10.21 -22.78
CA ARG A 159 -2.75 -10.86 -21.68
C ARG A 159 -2.65 -9.97 -20.45
N ILE A 160 -2.49 -8.66 -20.64
CA ILE A 160 -2.53 -7.66 -19.57
C ILE A 160 -3.90 -7.65 -18.88
N LYS A 161 -4.99 -7.74 -19.65
CA LYS A 161 -6.34 -7.89 -19.09
C LYS A 161 -6.49 -9.18 -18.27
N ALA A 162 -5.85 -10.27 -18.71
CA ALA A 162 -5.81 -11.50 -17.93
C ALA A 162 -5.04 -11.33 -16.60
N ILE A 163 -3.89 -10.64 -16.60
CA ILE A 163 -3.13 -10.32 -15.37
C ILE A 163 -3.99 -9.52 -14.39
N ARG A 164 -4.69 -8.48 -14.86
CA ARG A 164 -5.62 -7.70 -14.03
C ARG A 164 -6.71 -8.59 -13.42
N THR A 165 -7.34 -9.42 -14.25
CA THR A 165 -8.43 -10.31 -13.81
C THR A 165 -7.94 -11.29 -12.77
N GLU A 166 -6.77 -11.87 -12.99
CA GLU A 166 -6.13 -12.81 -12.07
C GLU A 166 -5.79 -12.16 -10.73
N PHE A 167 -5.18 -10.97 -10.73
CA PHE A 167 -4.90 -10.24 -9.49
C PHE A 167 -6.17 -9.92 -8.69
N LEU A 168 -7.22 -9.41 -9.35
CA LEU A 168 -8.49 -9.09 -8.69
C LEU A 168 -9.19 -10.36 -8.16
N SER A 169 -9.05 -11.49 -8.86
CA SER A 169 -9.58 -12.78 -8.40
C SER A 169 -8.77 -13.36 -7.22
N ALA A 170 -7.52 -12.93 -7.05
CA ALA A 170 -6.65 -13.36 -5.96
C ALA A 170 -6.91 -12.63 -4.64
N LEU A 171 -7.69 -11.54 -4.61
CA LEU A 171 -7.93 -10.76 -3.38
C LEU A 171 -8.38 -11.61 -2.18
N PRO A 172 -9.34 -12.56 -2.30
CA PRO A 172 -9.70 -13.41 -1.17
C PRO A 172 -8.57 -14.32 -0.70
N ARG A 173 -7.70 -14.78 -1.62
CA ARG A 173 -6.52 -15.60 -1.29
C ARG A 173 -5.47 -14.75 -0.55
N ILE A 174 -5.25 -13.51 -0.97
CA ILE A 174 -4.37 -12.55 -0.29
C ILE A 174 -4.87 -12.30 1.13
N GLY A 175 -6.17 -12.04 1.32
CA GLY A 175 -6.77 -11.84 2.64
C GLY A 175 -6.54 -13.05 3.56
N LYS A 176 -6.86 -14.27 3.09
CA LYS A 176 -6.61 -15.51 3.85
C LYS A 176 -5.14 -15.71 4.22
N MET A 177 -4.23 -15.39 3.30
CA MET A 177 -2.79 -15.47 3.57
C MET A 177 -2.35 -14.47 4.64
N CYS A 178 -2.90 -13.25 4.64
CA CYS A 178 -2.65 -12.27 5.71
C CYS A 178 -3.15 -12.77 7.06
N GLU A 179 -4.35 -13.37 7.12
CA GLU A 179 -4.86 -13.99 8.35
C GLU A 179 -3.98 -15.13 8.84
N GLN A 180 -3.54 -16.00 7.92
CA GLN A 180 -2.66 -17.11 8.24
C GLN A 180 -1.32 -16.61 8.80
N ALA A 181 -0.69 -15.64 8.13
CA ALA A 181 0.55 -15.03 8.60
C ALA A 181 0.39 -14.37 9.99
N LEU A 182 -0.76 -13.74 10.24
CA LEU A 182 -1.06 -13.12 11.54
C LEU A 182 -1.14 -14.16 12.67
N VAL A 183 -1.73 -15.33 12.40
CA VAL A 183 -1.79 -16.43 13.38
C VAL A 183 -0.41 -17.07 13.58
N GLU A 184 0.34 -17.28 12.50
CA GLU A 184 1.67 -17.91 12.54
C GLU A 184 2.74 -17.03 13.20
N MET A 185 2.63 -15.71 13.03
CA MET A 185 3.61 -14.70 13.50
C MET A 185 3.02 -13.77 14.55
N SER A 186 2.11 -14.27 15.39
CA SER A 186 1.37 -13.45 16.38
C SER A 186 2.24 -12.70 17.39
N HIS A 187 3.53 -13.04 17.47
CA HIS A 187 4.50 -12.46 18.42
C HIS A 187 5.30 -11.29 17.81
N ASP A 188 5.26 -11.11 16.48
CA ASP A 188 5.90 -9.99 15.80
C ASP A 188 4.95 -8.78 15.77
N GLU A 189 4.99 -7.98 16.83
CA GLU A 189 4.12 -6.81 17.00
C GLU A 189 4.18 -5.83 15.83
N SER A 190 5.32 -5.75 15.13
CA SER A 190 5.52 -4.81 14.01
C SER A 190 4.74 -5.21 12.76
N GLY A 191 4.50 -6.51 12.56
CA GLY A 191 3.77 -7.04 11.42
C GLY A 191 2.26 -7.15 11.61
N LEU A 192 1.76 -7.16 12.85
CA LEU A 192 0.34 -7.47 13.11
C LEU A 192 -0.62 -6.44 12.53
N VAL A 193 -0.34 -5.15 12.72
CA VAL A 193 -1.24 -4.09 12.24
C VAL A 193 -1.24 -4.03 10.70
N PRO A 194 -0.09 -4.06 10.00
CA PRO A 194 -0.08 -4.18 8.55
C PRO A 194 -0.82 -5.43 8.03
N LEU A 195 -0.72 -6.58 8.71
CA LEU A 195 -1.45 -7.79 8.31
C LEU A 195 -2.97 -7.63 8.48
N LEU A 196 -3.44 -7.01 9.57
CA LEU A 196 -4.85 -6.63 9.71
C LEU A 196 -5.28 -5.67 8.60
N GLY A 197 -4.41 -4.72 8.23
CA GLY A 197 -4.61 -3.83 7.09
C GLY A 197 -4.77 -4.58 5.77
N GLY A 198 -3.95 -5.61 5.55
CA GLY A 198 -4.04 -6.49 4.38
C GLY A 198 -5.36 -7.27 4.31
N VAL A 199 -5.84 -7.80 5.43
CA VAL A 199 -7.16 -8.45 5.51
C VAL A 199 -8.28 -7.44 5.23
N ALA A 200 -8.24 -6.27 5.89
CA ALA A 200 -9.22 -5.20 5.67
C ALA A 200 -9.25 -4.75 4.20
N ALA A 201 -8.09 -4.58 3.57
CA ALA A 201 -7.97 -4.21 2.16
C ALA A 201 -8.53 -5.29 1.23
N ALA A 202 -8.19 -6.56 1.46
CA ALA A 202 -8.70 -7.68 0.67
C ALA A 202 -10.23 -7.82 0.71
N GLU A 203 -10.85 -7.40 1.82
CA GLU A 203 -12.30 -7.39 1.99
C GLU A 203 -12.99 -6.08 1.54
N GLY A 204 -12.22 -5.10 1.10
CA GLY A 204 -12.74 -3.82 0.59
C GLY A 204 -12.96 -2.73 1.65
N HIS A 205 -12.55 -2.94 2.90
CA HIS A 205 -12.62 -1.94 3.99
C HIS A 205 -11.51 -0.88 3.83
N ARG A 206 -11.62 -0.07 2.78
CA ARG A 206 -10.58 0.86 2.33
C ARG A 206 -10.12 1.84 3.41
N ASP A 207 -11.04 2.58 4.01
CA ASP A 207 -10.68 3.61 5.00
C ASP A 207 -9.99 2.97 6.22
N LEU A 208 -10.46 1.80 6.65
CA LEU A 208 -9.84 1.03 7.73
C LEU A 208 -8.44 0.54 7.35
N ALA A 209 -8.27 -0.01 6.14
CA ALA A 209 -6.96 -0.43 5.64
C ALA A 209 -5.97 0.73 5.61
N GLY A 210 -6.40 1.92 5.17
CA GLY A 210 -5.56 3.12 5.16
C GLY A 210 -5.06 3.51 6.55
N LEU A 211 -5.93 3.44 7.56
CA LEU A 211 -5.53 3.72 8.94
C LEU A 211 -4.55 2.69 9.50
N LEU A 212 -4.73 1.40 9.16
CA LEU A 212 -3.87 0.31 9.61
C LEU A 212 -2.49 0.33 8.92
N PHE A 213 -2.38 0.78 7.67
CA PHE A 213 -1.08 0.91 6.98
C PHE A 213 -0.34 2.23 7.26
N HIS A 214 -1.06 3.28 7.66
CA HIS A 214 -0.50 4.64 7.82
C HIS A 214 -0.80 5.24 9.20
N GLU A 215 -0.61 4.47 10.28
CA GLU A 215 -0.96 4.88 11.65
C GLU A 215 -0.48 6.30 12.01
N GLU A 216 0.72 6.70 11.57
CA GLU A 216 1.32 7.97 11.99
C GLU A 216 1.03 9.16 11.06
N ALA A 217 0.50 8.89 9.86
CA ALA A 217 0.35 9.86 8.78
C ALA A 217 -1.10 10.08 8.32
N SER A 218 -2.06 9.30 8.83
CA SER A 218 -3.43 9.34 8.35
C SER A 218 -4.20 10.56 8.85
N LEU A 219 -4.61 11.42 7.92
CA LEU A 219 -5.58 12.47 8.16
C LEU A 219 -6.99 11.88 8.14
N LEU A 220 -7.60 11.76 9.32
CA LEU A 220 -9.01 11.40 9.48
C LEU A 220 -9.88 12.56 9.01
N ARG A 221 -11.06 12.27 8.44
CA ARG A 221 -11.99 13.32 7.99
C ARG A 221 -13.37 13.09 8.56
N CYS A 222 -14.01 14.17 9.02
CA CYS A 222 -15.43 14.11 9.35
C CYS A 222 -16.24 13.77 8.09
N THR A 223 -17.03 12.71 8.15
CA THR A 223 -17.87 12.24 7.03
C THR A 223 -18.95 13.25 6.62
N ARG A 224 -19.31 14.19 7.50
CA ARG A 224 -20.32 15.23 7.22
C ARG A 224 -19.74 16.50 6.59
N CYS A 225 -18.68 17.07 7.19
CA CYS A 225 -18.14 18.36 6.75
C CYS A 225 -16.74 18.30 6.13
N GLY A 226 -16.12 17.11 6.07
CA GLY A 226 -14.78 16.91 5.50
C GLY A 226 -13.62 17.42 6.34
N TRP A 227 -13.89 18.00 7.53
CA TRP A 227 -12.89 18.57 8.41
C TRP A 227 -11.85 17.53 8.82
N GLY A 228 -10.57 17.89 8.73
CA GLY A 228 -9.43 17.00 8.96
C GLY A 228 -9.04 16.89 10.44
N TYR A 229 -8.60 15.71 10.84
CA TYR A 229 -8.08 15.41 12.17
C TYR A 229 -6.82 14.57 12.09
N ARG A 230 -5.86 14.89 12.94
CA ARG A 230 -4.77 13.99 13.32
C ARG A 230 -5.13 13.32 14.64
N TYR A 231 -4.49 12.20 14.97
CA TYR A 231 -4.76 11.51 16.21
C TYR A 231 -3.49 11.11 16.97
N LEU A 232 -3.65 10.88 18.27
CA LEU A 232 -2.68 10.21 19.13
C LEU A 232 -3.41 9.18 19.98
N LEU A 233 -2.71 8.07 20.28
CA LEU A 233 -3.20 7.04 21.19
C LEU A 233 -2.55 7.20 22.57
N PHE A 234 -3.38 7.25 23.61
CA PHE A 234 -2.98 7.30 25.01
C PHE A 234 -3.57 6.09 25.75
N GLY A 235 -2.79 5.02 25.87
CA GLY A 235 -3.30 3.74 26.35
C GLY A 235 -4.42 3.22 25.43
N ASN A 236 -5.64 3.12 25.95
CA ASN A 236 -6.80 2.65 25.18
C ASN A 236 -7.59 3.76 24.48
N GLN A 237 -7.21 5.02 24.71
CA GLN A 237 -7.99 6.18 24.32
C GLN A 237 -7.33 6.90 23.13
N MET A 238 -8.09 7.10 22.06
CA MET A 238 -7.66 7.90 20.92
C MET A 238 -8.16 9.34 21.05
N ALA A 239 -7.22 10.28 21.02
CA ALA A 239 -7.47 11.71 21.04
C ALA A 239 -7.31 12.29 19.64
N LEU A 240 -8.23 13.15 19.23
CA LEU A 240 -8.25 13.81 17.93
C LEU A 240 -7.86 15.27 18.06
N TYR A 241 -7.07 15.74 17.11
CA TYR A 241 -6.59 17.11 16.99
C TYR A 241 -6.98 17.63 15.61
N ALA A 242 -7.79 18.68 15.57
CA ALA A 242 -8.25 19.35 14.37
C ALA A 242 -7.05 19.87 13.58
N ASP A 243 -6.99 19.51 12.30
CA ASP A 243 -6.00 20.08 11.40
C ASP A 243 -6.52 21.45 10.95
N GLU A 244 -5.96 22.53 11.51
CA GLU A 244 -6.38 23.91 11.22
C GLU A 244 -6.06 24.34 9.78
N HIS A 245 -5.29 23.53 9.04
CA HIS A 245 -4.88 23.84 7.68
C HIS A 245 -5.55 22.91 6.66
N PRO A 246 -6.24 23.45 5.64
CA PRO A 246 -6.73 22.62 4.54
C PRO A 246 -5.55 21.97 3.78
N PRO A 247 -5.77 20.85 3.06
CA PRO A 247 -4.74 20.03 2.42
C PRO A 247 -3.85 20.74 1.38
N SER A 248 -4.07 22.02 1.09
CA SER A 248 -3.27 22.84 0.17
C SER A 248 -2.11 23.62 0.83
N ALA A 249 -1.95 23.55 2.16
CA ALA A 249 -0.86 24.23 2.86
C ALA A 249 0.47 23.45 2.74
N LYS A 250 1.56 24.13 2.39
CA LYS A 250 2.89 23.51 2.27
C LYS A 250 3.34 22.89 3.62
N PRO A 251 4.08 21.76 3.63
CA PRO A 251 4.46 21.03 4.85
C PRO A 251 5.38 21.76 5.84
N ALA A 252 5.74 23.02 5.61
CA ALA A 252 6.83 23.70 6.31
C ALA A 252 6.39 24.55 7.52
N ALA A 253 5.10 24.63 7.85
CA ALA A 253 4.60 25.47 8.95
C ALA A 253 4.15 24.68 10.21
N ILE A 254 4.68 23.46 10.43
CA ILE A 254 4.12 22.49 11.40
C ILE A 254 4.57 22.72 12.87
N PHE A 255 5.50 23.64 13.14
CA PHE A 255 6.23 23.66 14.43
C PHE A 255 5.89 24.78 15.42
N ALA A 256 4.86 25.59 15.18
CA ALA A 256 4.46 26.62 16.15
C ALA A 256 3.21 26.16 16.94
N ASP A 257 3.43 25.81 18.20
CA ASP A 257 2.42 25.68 19.28
C ASP A 257 1.37 24.54 19.20
N ASN A 258 1.74 23.41 18.60
CA ASN A 258 0.84 22.29 18.34
C ASN A 258 0.39 21.57 19.65
N ALA A 259 -0.89 21.66 20.01
CA ALA A 259 -1.51 20.94 21.14
C ALA A 259 -1.19 19.43 21.12
N LEU A 260 -1.17 18.84 19.92
CA LEU A 260 -0.78 17.44 19.68
C LEU A 260 0.66 17.16 20.17
N LEU A 261 1.63 18.03 19.84
CA LEU A 261 3.02 17.83 20.25
C LEU A 261 3.20 17.95 21.76
N ARG A 262 2.44 18.84 22.41
CA ARG A 262 2.47 19.00 23.88
C ARG A 262 1.89 17.77 24.56
N ASP A 263 0.70 17.34 24.16
CA ASP A 263 0.07 16.14 24.69
C ASP A 263 0.93 14.88 24.44
N HIS A 264 1.58 14.77 23.27
CA HIS A 264 2.53 13.68 22.99
C HIS A 264 3.73 13.68 23.95
N LYS A 265 4.30 14.85 24.26
CA LYS A 265 5.42 15.00 25.20
C LYS A 265 5.00 14.71 26.63
N GLU A 266 3.83 15.19 27.03
CA GLU A 266 3.27 15.04 28.39
C GLU A 266 2.62 13.67 28.62
N LYS A 267 2.44 12.87 27.55
CA LYS A 267 1.76 11.56 27.59
C LYS A 267 0.34 11.65 28.16
N ALA A 268 -0.34 12.77 27.93
CA ALA A 268 -1.69 13.03 28.41
C ALA A 268 -2.52 13.78 27.35
N ALA A 269 -3.72 13.28 27.06
CA ALA A 269 -4.68 13.91 26.16
C ALA A 269 -5.44 15.04 26.89
N SER A 270 -4.81 16.19 27.09
CA SER A 270 -5.43 17.30 27.84
C SER A 270 -5.89 18.46 26.95
N ARG A 271 -5.39 18.51 25.70
CA ARG A 271 -5.60 19.62 24.76
C ARG A 271 -6.21 19.14 23.45
N HIS A 272 -6.91 18.01 23.49
CA HIS A 272 -7.57 17.41 22.33
C HIS A 272 -8.85 18.15 21.93
N ASP A 273 -9.28 17.96 20.70
CA ASP A 273 -10.52 18.53 20.16
C ASP A 273 -11.71 17.60 20.28
N SER A 274 -11.45 16.29 20.26
CA SER A 274 -12.44 15.26 20.53
C SER A 274 -11.73 14.02 21.03
N LEU A 275 -12.48 13.19 21.74
CA LEU A 275 -12.11 11.82 22.03
C LEU A 275 -12.91 10.89 21.14
N VAL A 276 -12.28 9.80 20.74
CA VAL A 276 -12.97 8.69 20.11
C VAL A 276 -13.68 7.88 21.18
N VAL A 277 -14.92 7.51 20.91
CA VAL A 277 -15.64 6.47 21.63
C VAL A 277 -15.36 5.16 20.88
N PRO A 278 -14.53 4.24 21.44
CA PRO A 278 -14.20 2.99 20.76
C PRO A 278 -15.45 2.11 20.58
N ALA A 279 -15.44 1.28 19.54
CA ALA A 279 -16.48 0.27 19.33
C ALA A 279 -16.55 -0.69 20.53
N ALA A 280 -17.77 -0.92 21.01
CA ALA A 280 -18.09 -1.85 22.08
C ALA A 280 -18.47 -3.23 21.52
N ASP A 281 -18.37 -4.27 22.35
CA ASP A 281 -18.74 -5.64 21.95
C ASP A 281 -20.25 -5.79 21.65
N THR A 282 -21.06 -4.84 22.13
CA THR A 282 -22.50 -4.76 21.85
C THR A 282 -22.83 -4.10 20.52
N ASP A 283 -21.85 -3.48 19.85
CA ASP A 283 -22.09 -2.79 18.60
C ASP A 283 -22.32 -3.78 17.47
N ALA A 284 -23.31 -3.50 16.62
CA ALA A 284 -23.63 -4.34 15.47
C ALA A 284 -22.60 -4.12 14.36
N LEU A 285 -21.48 -4.84 14.41
CA LEU A 285 -20.45 -4.84 13.38
C LEU A 285 -20.79 -5.80 12.23
N ALA A 286 -20.35 -5.45 11.02
CA ALA A 286 -20.38 -6.39 9.90
C ALA A 286 -19.54 -7.65 10.23
N PRO A 287 -19.92 -8.86 9.77
CA PRO A 287 -19.22 -10.10 10.10
C PRO A 287 -17.72 -10.09 9.79
N SER A 288 -17.32 -9.41 8.73
CA SER A 288 -15.92 -9.19 8.35
C SER A 288 -15.14 -8.38 9.40
N LEU A 289 -15.74 -7.30 9.91
CA LEU A 289 -15.13 -6.43 10.92
C LEU A 289 -15.07 -7.11 12.29
N ALA A 290 -16.10 -7.88 12.65
CA ALA A 290 -16.08 -8.71 13.84
C ALA A 290 -14.95 -9.76 13.77
N ARG A 291 -14.74 -10.37 12.59
CA ARG A 291 -13.62 -11.32 12.36
C ARG A 291 -12.27 -10.64 12.53
N LEU A 292 -12.08 -9.44 11.96
CA LEU A 292 -10.87 -8.65 12.15
C LEU A 292 -10.59 -8.34 13.63
N LEU A 293 -11.63 -7.99 14.40
CA LEU A 293 -11.50 -7.73 15.82
C LEU A 293 -11.06 -8.98 16.58
N LEU A 294 -11.68 -10.13 16.31
CA LEU A 294 -11.27 -11.41 16.90
C LEU A 294 -9.83 -11.80 16.56
N LEU A 295 -9.35 -11.49 15.34
CA LEU A 295 -7.96 -11.71 14.96
C LEU A 295 -7.02 -10.78 15.74
N ALA A 296 -7.38 -9.50 15.86
CA ALA A 296 -6.60 -8.52 16.60
C ALA A 296 -6.50 -8.86 18.10
N GLU A 297 -7.55 -9.45 18.69
CA GLU A 297 -7.58 -9.86 20.10
C GLU A 297 -6.76 -11.11 20.42
N ARG A 298 -6.42 -11.92 19.40
CA ARG A 298 -5.52 -13.06 19.57
C ARG A 298 -4.05 -12.66 19.68
N ALA A 299 -3.72 -11.43 19.31
CA ALA A 299 -2.38 -10.89 19.50
C ALA A 299 -2.04 -10.81 21.00
N PRO A 300 -0.85 -11.25 21.44
CA PRO A 300 -0.39 -11.06 22.82
C PRO A 300 -0.36 -9.58 23.21
N ALA A 301 -0.03 -8.71 22.25
CA ALA A 301 -0.12 -7.27 22.40
C ALA A 301 -1.58 -6.82 22.29
N GLN A 302 -2.08 -6.06 23.27
CA GLN A 302 -3.44 -5.49 23.21
C GLN A 302 -3.58 -4.35 22.19
N ARG A 303 -2.45 -3.81 21.72
CA ARG A 303 -2.41 -2.62 20.84
C ARG A 303 -3.23 -2.77 19.55
N PRO A 304 -3.14 -3.86 18.76
CA PRO A 304 -3.93 -3.99 17.53
C PRO A 304 -5.44 -3.97 17.79
N ALA A 305 -5.90 -4.65 18.84
CA ALA A 305 -7.32 -4.66 19.23
C ALA A 305 -7.79 -3.27 19.69
N VAL A 306 -6.97 -2.56 20.47
CA VAL A 306 -7.23 -1.19 20.91
C VAL A 306 -7.35 -0.24 19.72
N LEU A 307 -6.40 -0.29 18.78
CA LEU A 307 -6.42 0.53 17.57
C LEU A 307 -7.67 0.25 16.74
N LEU A 308 -7.95 -1.02 16.49
CA LEU A 308 -9.09 -1.43 15.67
C LEU A 308 -10.42 -1.00 16.30
N ARG A 309 -10.60 -1.15 17.62
CA ARG A 309 -11.78 -0.62 18.32
C ARG A 309 -11.93 0.90 18.17
N ASN A 310 -10.84 1.65 18.23
CA ASN A 310 -10.91 3.10 18.04
C ASN A 310 -11.23 3.46 16.58
N PHE A 311 -10.65 2.79 15.58
CA PHE A 311 -10.95 3.03 14.16
C PHE A 311 -12.39 2.66 13.77
N LEU A 312 -12.95 1.62 14.39
CA LEU A 312 -14.37 1.24 14.24
C LEU A 312 -15.31 2.09 15.11
N GLY A 313 -14.76 2.95 15.96
CA GLY A 313 -15.50 3.80 16.87
C GLY A 313 -16.10 5.05 16.20
N SER A 314 -16.58 5.95 17.06
CA SER A 314 -17.19 7.21 16.64
C SER A 314 -16.57 8.40 17.38
N PHE A 315 -16.73 9.60 16.82
CA PHE A 315 -16.28 10.83 17.46
C PHE A 315 -17.26 11.97 17.18
N ARG A 316 -17.18 13.03 18.00
CA ARG A 316 -17.91 14.29 17.76
C ARG A 316 -17.00 15.27 17.02
N CYS A 317 -17.39 15.68 15.83
CA CYS A 317 -16.66 16.69 15.07
C CYS A 317 -16.70 18.05 15.77
N ARG A 318 -15.54 18.62 16.13
CA ARG A 318 -15.40 19.98 16.67
C ARG A 318 -15.99 21.05 15.74
N GLN A 319 -15.88 20.88 14.43
CA GLN A 319 -16.31 21.90 13.46
C GLN A 319 -17.83 21.95 13.26
N CYS A 320 -18.49 20.80 13.08
CA CYS A 320 -19.92 20.76 12.76
C CYS A 320 -20.81 20.12 13.83
N GLY A 321 -20.22 19.64 14.94
CA GLY A 321 -20.92 18.99 16.04
C GLY A 321 -21.50 17.61 15.74
N ALA A 322 -21.38 17.12 14.50
CA ALA A 322 -21.89 15.81 14.11
C ALA A 322 -21.14 14.68 14.83
N ILE A 323 -21.88 13.66 15.25
CA ILE A 323 -21.32 12.41 15.74
C ILE A 323 -21.39 11.41 14.60
N GLY A 324 -20.28 10.76 14.30
CA GLY A 324 -20.19 9.79 13.21
C GLY A 324 -18.99 8.87 13.35
N PRO A 325 -18.91 7.83 12.52
CA PRO A 325 -17.81 6.87 12.55
C PRO A 325 -16.50 7.49 12.08
N LEU A 326 -15.38 6.93 12.51
CA LEU A 326 -14.05 7.29 11.99
C LEU A 326 -13.82 6.75 10.57
N CYS A 327 -14.24 5.51 10.31
CA CYS A 327 -14.16 4.87 9.01
C CYS A 327 -15.53 4.79 8.35
N VAL A 328 -15.62 5.05 7.04
CA VAL A 328 -16.75 4.60 6.25
C VAL A 328 -16.43 3.18 5.79
N THR A 329 -17.04 2.20 6.45
CA THR A 329 -16.92 0.77 6.12
C THR A 329 -17.81 0.42 4.94
#